data_AF-A0AAD6PG96-F1
#
_entry.id   AF-A0AAD6PG96-F1
#
_cell.length_a   1.000
_cell.length_b   1.000
_cell.length_c   1.000
_cell.angle_alpha   90.00
_cell.angle_beta   90.00
_cell.angle_gamma   90.00
#
_symmetry.space_group_name_H-M   'P 1'
#
loop_
_entity.id
_entity.type
_entity.pdbx_description
1 polymer ?
#
loop_
_entity_poly.entity_id
_entity_poly.type
_entity_poly.pdbx_seq_one_letter_code
_entity_poly.pdbx_strand_id
1 'polypeptide(L)'
;MTGSAFRQNHSMEEIKKNNLVSDVVEAMKQALKKIINRGARKVIVFGVALDGCRPISLAIQSANKSATYDRFGCVKDNNDFCKYHNEVLQEGLKELREQHPDVQIVYGDLYSAMQSVFDNFKSLGECFSPFIHNDV
;
A
#
# COMPACT_ATOMS: atom_id res chain seq x y z
N MET A 1 -12.89 3.10 -3.61
CA MET A 1 -11.53 3.48 -4.06
C MET A 1 -11.36 2.96 -5.47
N THR A 2 -11.56 3.81 -6.48
CA THR A 2 -11.41 3.46 -7.90
C THR A 2 -9.91 3.41 -8.23
N GLY A 3 -9.41 2.27 -8.72
CA GLY A 3 -8.02 2.05 -9.14
C GLY A 3 -7.60 2.83 -10.40
N SER A 4 -7.99 4.09 -10.52
CA SER A 4 -7.74 4.93 -11.69
C SER A 4 -6.28 5.35 -11.86
N ALA A 5 -5.51 5.44 -10.76
CA ALA A 5 -4.10 5.84 -10.83
C ALA A 5 -3.25 4.86 -11.65
N PHE A 6 -3.50 3.55 -11.53
CA PHE A 6 -2.75 2.52 -12.25
C PHE A 6 -3.27 2.23 -13.67
N ARG A 7 -4.45 2.76 -14.06
CA ARG A 7 -4.94 2.65 -15.45
C ARG A 7 -4.10 3.47 -16.43
N GLN A 8 -3.45 4.54 -15.96
CA GLN A 8 -2.81 5.52 -16.84
C GLN A 8 -1.34 5.20 -17.17
N ASN A 9 -0.84 4.01 -16.80
CA ASN A 9 0.54 3.59 -17.07
C ASN A 9 1.58 4.67 -16.68
N HIS A 10 1.29 5.44 -15.62
CA HIS A 10 2.21 6.46 -15.15
C HIS A 10 3.44 5.78 -14.57
N SER A 11 4.61 6.27 -14.97
CA SER A 11 5.86 5.77 -14.41
C SER A 11 6.00 6.17 -12.94
N MET A 12 6.71 5.36 -12.16
CA MET A 12 7.07 5.70 -10.78
C MET A 12 7.80 7.03 -10.66
N GLU A 13 8.55 7.42 -11.70
CA GLU A 13 9.18 8.74 -11.84
C GLU A 13 8.16 9.87 -11.91
N GLU A 14 7.10 9.73 -12.71
CA GLU A 14 6.03 10.73 -12.84
C GLU A 14 5.23 10.87 -11.55
N ILE A 15 4.93 9.75 -10.89
CA ILE A 15 4.22 9.73 -9.61
C ILE A 15 5.05 10.39 -8.49
N LYS A 16 6.37 10.24 -8.51
CA LYS A 16 7.24 10.96 -7.56
C LYS A 16 7.30 12.46 -7.88
N LYS A 17 7.26 12.84 -9.16
CA LYS A 17 7.33 14.25 -9.60
C LYS A 17 6.06 15.05 -9.37
N ASN A 18 4.89 14.41 -9.35
CA ASN A 18 3.61 15.09 -9.23
C ASN A 18 3.12 15.30 -7.79
N ASN A 19 3.96 15.01 -6.78
CA ASN A 19 3.67 15.14 -5.35
C ASN A 19 2.45 14.35 -4.84
N LEU A 20 1.90 13.42 -5.63
CA LEU A 20 0.67 12.69 -5.29
C LEU A 20 0.76 12.00 -3.92
N VAL A 21 1.87 11.33 -3.64
CA VAL A 21 2.07 10.62 -2.36
C VAL A 21 2.12 11.60 -1.20
N SER A 22 2.86 12.70 -1.34
CA SER A 22 2.96 13.73 -0.32
C SER A 22 1.61 14.37 -0.01
N ASP A 23 0.80 14.67 -1.03
CA ASP A 23 -0.53 15.25 -0.88
C ASP A 23 -1.49 14.31 -0.13
N VAL A 24 -1.46 13.01 -0.48
CA VAL A 24 -2.25 11.98 0.21
C VAL A 24 -1.83 11.84 1.68
N VAL A 25 -0.53 11.78 1.96
CA VAL A 25 -0.02 11.66 3.33
C VAL A 25 -0.36 12.91 4.16
N GLU A 26 -0.28 14.11 3.58
CA GLU A 26 -0.68 15.33 4.29
C GLU A 26 -2.19 15.36 4.58
N ALA A 27 -3.03 14.92 3.64
CA ALA A 27 -4.46 14.77 3.88
C ALA A 27 -4.75 13.75 5.01
N MET A 28 -4.00 12.64 5.06
CA MET A 28 -4.08 11.68 6.17
C MET A 28 -3.66 12.33 7.50
N LYS A 29 -2.58 13.12 7.52
CA LYS A 29 -2.13 13.82 8.73
C LYS A 29 -3.17 14.81 9.23
N GLN A 30 -3.80 15.57 8.33
CA GLN A 30 -4.88 16.50 8.68
C GLN A 30 -6.10 15.78 9.26
N ALA A 31 -6.49 14.63 8.70
CA ALA A 31 -7.55 13.80 9.24
C ALA A 31 -7.23 13.30 10.66
N LEU A 32 -5.98 12.87 10.88
CA LEU A 32 -5.50 12.43 12.20
C LEU A 32 -5.54 13.57 13.23
N LYS A 33 -5.02 14.75 12.89
CA LYS A 33 -5.12 15.95 13.73
C LYS A 33 -6.56 16.26 14.11
N LYS A 34 -7.49 16.14 13.16
CA LYS A 34 -8.92 16.40 13.41
C LYS A 34 -9.54 15.43 14.41
N ILE A 35 -9.23 14.13 14.34
CA ILE A 35 -9.78 13.16 15.31
C ILE A 35 -9.11 13.28 16.68
N ILE A 36 -7.82 13.63 16.73
CA ILE A 36 -7.08 13.91 17.97
C ILE A 36 -7.70 15.11 18.70
N ASN A 37 -7.97 16.19 17.97
CA ASN A 37 -8.64 17.39 18.49
C ASN A 37 -10.07 17.09 18.98
N ARG A 38 -10.67 15.99 18.54
CA ARG A 38 -11.99 15.50 18.99
C ARG A 38 -11.92 14.50 20.15
N GLY A 39 -10.73 14.29 20.74
CA GLY A 39 -10.57 13.44 21.92
C GLY A 39 -10.01 12.04 21.64
N ALA A 40 -9.66 11.70 20.39
CA ALA A 40 -8.97 10.44 20.12
C ALA A 40 -7.60 10.44 20.81
N ARG A 41 -7.28 9.35 21.53
CA ARG A 41 -6.00 9.16 22.23
C ARG A 41 -5.25 7.90 21.84
N LYS A 42 -5.91 6.97 21.14
CA LYS A 42 -5.32 5.75 20.60
C LYS A 42 -5.79 5.59 19.17
N VAL A 43 -4.87 5.58 18.21
CA VAL A 43 -5.18 5.53 16.79
C VAL A 43 -4.23 4.54 16.12
N ILE A 44 -4.78 3.62 15.33
CA ILE A 44 -4.01 2.76 14.43
C ILE A 44 -4.15 3.33 13.02
N VAL A 45 -3.02 3.48 12.34
CA VAL A 45 -2.96 3.94 10.95
C VAL A 45 -2.33 2.86 10.11
N PHE A 46 -3.09 2.29 9.20
CA PHE A 46 -2.63 1.21 8.34
C PHE A 46 -1.88 1.76 7.13
N GLY A 47 -0.77 1.11 6.78
CA GLY A 47 -0.16 1.25 5.46
C GLY A 47 -0.98 0.55 4.38
N VAL A 48 -0.60 0.78 3.12
CA VAL A 48 -1.17 0.07 1.97
C VAL A 48 -0.52 -1.31 1.85
N ALA A 49 -1.35 -2.35 1.71
CA ALA A 49 -0.90 -3.73 1.52
C ALA A 49 -0.37 -3.99 0.09
N LEU A 50 -0.12 -5.25 -0.27
CA LEU A 50 0.32 -5.68 -1.61
C LEU A 50 -0.73 -5.41 -2.71
N ASP A 51 -0.83 -4.17 -3.17
CA ASP A 51 -1.81 -3.73 -4.18
C ASP A 51 -1.67 -4.45 -5.52
N GLY A 52 -0.44 -4.80 -5.89
CA GLY A 52 -0.12 -5.53 -7.12
C GLY A 52 -0.67 -6.96 -7.16
N CYS A 53 -1.01 -7.53 -6.00
CA CYS A 53 -1.54 -8.89 -5.90
C CYS A 53 -3.07 -8.96 -6.03
N ARG A 54 -3.75 -7.81 -6.12
CA ARG A 54 -5.21 -7.80 -6.24
C ARG A 54 -5.63 -8.28 -7.63
N PRO A 55 -6.73 -9.05 -7.76
CA PRO A 55 -7.24 -9.50 -9.06
C PRO A 55 -7.44 -8.36 -10.06
N ILE A 56 -7.89 -7.18 -9.61
CA ILE A 56 -8.08 -6.03 -10.48
C ILE A 56 -6.77 -5.45 -11.02
N SER A 57 -5.70 -5.45 -10.22
CA SER A 57 -4.39 -4.97 -10.65
C SER A 57 -3.81 -5.89 -11.72
N LEU A 58 -3.93 -7.19 -11.52
CA LEU A 58 -3.55 -8.22 -12.51
C LEU A 58 -4.38 -8.10 -13.79
N ALA A 59 -5.70 -7.95 -13.69
CA ALA A 59 -6.58 -7.83 -14.85
C ALA A 59 -6.33 -6.55 -15.68
N ILE A 60 -5.99 -5.43 -15.04
CA ILE A 60 -5.61 -4.20 -15.75
C ILE A 60 -4.30 -4.40 -16.50
N GLN A 61 -3.36 -5.11 -15.89
CA GLN A 61 -2.00 -5.25 -16.38
C GLN A 61 -1.81 -6.44 -17.35
N SER A 62 -2.79 -7.34 -17.46
CA SER A 62 -2.71 -8.54 -18.31
C SER A 62 -2.48 -8.25 -19.80
N ALA A 63 -2.93 -7.09 -20.29
CA ALA A 63 -2.74 -6.65 -21.68
C ALA A 63 -1.42 -5.86 -21.89
N ASN A 64 -0.71 -5.50 -20.83
CA ASN A 64 0.49 -4.68 -20.90
C ASN A 64 1.75 -5.56 -21.00
N LYS A 65 2.39 -5.55 -22.17
CA LYS A 65 3.59 -6.38 -22.44
C LYS A 65 4.85 -5.95 -21.68
N SER A 66 4.89 -4.73 -21.15
CA SER A 66 6.01 -4.25 -20.33
C SER A 66 5.79 -4.43 -18.84
N ALA A 67 4.70 -5.10 -18.44
CA ALA A 67 4.42 -5.41 -17.05
C ALA A 67 5.55 -6.24 -16.43
N THR A 68 5.98 -5.84 -15.24
CA THR A 68 6.89 -6.65 -14.43
C THR A 68 6.14 -7.24 -13.24
N TYR A 69 6.51 -8.46 -12.88
CA TYR A 69 5.90 -9.21 -11.78
C TYR A 69 6.96 -9.60 -10.75
N ASP A 70 6.59 -9.61 -9.48
CA ASP A 70 7.47 -10.06 -8.40
C ASP A 70 7.44 -11.60 -8.23
N ARG A 71 8.14 -12.10 -7.21
CA ARG A 71 8.24 -13.55 -6.92
C ARG A 71 6.89 -14.23 -6.61
N PHE A 72 5.86 -13.45 -6.29
CA PHE A 72 4.51 -13.94 -6.01
C PHE A 72 3.59 -13.85 -7.23
N GLY A 73 4.10 -13.39 -8.37
CA GLY A 73 3.30 -13.15 -9.58
C GLY A 73 2.46 -11.87 -9.51
N CYS A 74 2.76 -10.96 -8.57
CA CYS A 74 2.04 -9.71 -8.40
C CYS A 74 2.65 -8.58 -9.22
N VAL A 75 1.86 -7.60 -9.66
CA VAL A 75 2.36 -6.45 -10.43
C VAL A 75 3.38 -5.66 -9.59
N LYS A 76 4.65 -5.68 -10.00
CA LYS A 76 5.77 -5.18 -9.21
C LYS A 76 5.71 -3.67 -8.99
N ASP A 77 5.40 -2.90 -10.03
CA ASP A 77 5.37 -1.42 -9.94
C ASP A 77 4.30 -0.93 -8.95
N ASN A 78 3.14 -1.60 -8.88
CA ASN A 78 2.12 -1.34 -7.86
C ASN A 78 2.67 -1.60 -6.45
N ASN A 79 3.39 -2.69 -6.26
CA ASN A 79 3.95 -3.05 -4.95
C ASN A 79 5.06 -2.06 -4.53
N ASP A 80 5.88 -1.60 -5.46
CA ASP A 80 6.91 -0.58 -5.21
C ASP A 80 6.29 0.78 -4.89
N PHE A 81 5.17 1.14 -5.53
CA PHE A 81 4.39 2.32 -5.15
C PHE A 81 3.87 2.23 -3.72
N CYS A 82 3.35 1.07 -3.31
CA CYS A 82 2.87 0.86 -1.94
C CYS A 82 3.98 1.03 -0.91
N LYS A 83 5.19 0.50 -1.18
CA LYS A 83 6.36 0.70 -0.32
C LYS A 83 6.70 2.19 -0.18
N TYR A 84 6.81 2.89 -1.31
CA TYR A 84 7.13 4.32 -1.30
C TYR A 84 6.08 5.14 -0.53
N HIS A 85 4.79 4.89 -0.76
CA HIS A 85 3.73 5.53 0.03
C HIS A 85 3.86 5.24 1.52
N ASN A 86 4.12 3.98 1.90
CA ASN A 86 4.25 3.57 3.29
C ASN A 86 5.48 4.15 3.99
N GLU A 87 6.58 4.37 3.28
CA GLU A 87 7.76 5.08 3.79
C GLU A 87 7.40 6.53 4.14
N VAL A 88 6.81 7.27 3.19
CA VAL A 88 6.40 8.67 3.41
C VAL A 88 5.34 8.78 4.52
N LEU A 89 4.40 7.84 4.57
CA LEU A 89 3.40 7.79 5.64
C LEU A 89 4.06 7.60 7.02
N GLN A 90 5.02 6.69 7.15
CA GLN A 90 5.70 6.45 8.42
C GLN A 90 6.46 7.68 8.92
N GLU A 91 7.10 8.42 8.02
CA GLU A 91 7.71 9.72 8.33
C GLU A 91 6.66 10.73 8.81
N GLY A 92 5.55 10.88 8.09
CA GLY A 92 4.45 11.76 8.49
C GLY A 92 3.82 11.40 9.84
N LEU A 93 3.74 10.10 10.17
CA LEU A 93 3.29 9.62 11.48
C LEU A 93 4.31 9.89 12.59
N LYS A 94 5.61 9.86 12.28
CA LYS A 94 6.66 10.25 13.24
C LYS A 94 6.48 11.72 13.64
N GLU A 95 6.32 12.62 12.68
CA GLU A 95 6.06 14.05 12.96
C GLU A 95 4.80 14.25 13.82
N LEU A 96 3.72 13.51 13.54
CA LEU A 96 2.49 13.61 14.33
C LEU A 96 2.67 13.15 15.79
N ARG A 97 3.48 12.10 16.02
CA ARG A 97 3.79 11.63 17.38
C ARG A 97 4.58 12.68 18.15
N GLU A 98 5.50 13.39 17.48
CA GLU A 98 6.25 14.49 18.09
C GLU A 98 5.34 15.68 18.44
N GLN A 99 4.31 15.96 17.62
CA GLN A 99 3.33 17.03 17.86
C GLN A 99 2.29 16.67 18.93
N HIS A 100 2.03 15.38 19.17
CA HIS A 100 0.98 14.89 20.06
C HIS A 100 1.50 13.79 21.00
N PRO A 101 2.42 14.11 21.94
CA PRO A 101 3.06 13.12 22.81
C PRO A 101 2.09 12.41 23.77
N ASP A 102 0.89 12.96 23.99
CA ASP A 102 -0.18 12.36 24.79
C ASP A 102 -1.07 11.36 24.01
N VAL A 103 -0.84 11.21 22.71
CA VAL A 103 -1.62 10.33 21.82
C VAL A 103 -0.79 9.13 21.38
N GLN A 104 -1.34 7.93 21.57
CA GLN A 104 -0.75 6.70 21.06
C GLN A 104 -1.14 6.50 19.59
N ILE A 105 -0.23 6.84 18.67
CA ILE A 105 -0.39 6.62 17.23
C ILE A 105 0.44 5.41 16.80
N VAL A 106 -0.21 4.31 16.42
CA VAL A 106 0.44 3.05 16.03
C VAL A 106 0.36 2.86 14.52
N TYR A 107 1.47 2.47 13.90
CA TYR A 107 1.47 2.08 12.49
C TYR A 107 1.10 0.61 12.36
N GLY A 108 0.15 0.29 11.48
CA GLY A 108 -0.22 -1.07 11.13
C GLY A 108 0.43 -1.46 9.80
N ASP A 109 1.47 -2.31 9.86
CA ASP A 109 2.19 -2.78 8.68
C ASP A 109 1.43 -3.89 7.96
N LEU A 110 0.43 -3.50 7.16
CA LEU A 110 -0.33 -4.43 6.33
C LEU A 110 0.50 -4.99 5.17
N TYR A 111 1.56 -4.32 4.75
CA TYR A 111 2.40 -4.78 3.64
C TYR A 111 3.15 -6.05 4.05
N SER A 112 3.89 -6.00 5.16
CA SER A 112 4.63 -7.13 5.68
C SER A 112 3.70 -8.23 6.19
N ALA A 113 2.56 -7.87 6.80
CA ALA A 113 1.56 -8.84 7.21
C ALA A 113 1.05 -9.65 6.01
N MET A 114 0.71 -8.99 4.90
CA MET A 114 0.26 -9.68 3.70
C MET A 114 1.40 -10.50 3.07
N GLN A 115 2.63 -9.97 3.02
CA GLN A 115 3.77 -10.76 2.55
C GLN A 115 3.95 -12.06 3.35
N SER A 116 3.80 -12.01 4.67
CA SER A 116 3.83 -13.21 5.52
C SER A 116 2.72 -14.20 5.19
N VAL A 117 1.53 -13.74 4.81
CA VAL A 117 0.45 -14.62 4.34
C VAL A 117 0.84 -15.31 3.04
N PHE A 118 1.35 -14.55 2.06
CA PHE A 118 1.82 -15.10 0.78
C PHE A 118 2.98 -16.09 0.94
N ASP A 119 3.87 -15.88 1.91
CA ASP A 119 4.97 -16.81 2.18
C ASP A 119 4.49 -18.11 2.87
N ASN A 120 3.37 -18.06 3.61
CA ASN A 120 2.93 -19.15 4.48
C ASN A 120 1.54 -19.70 4.16
N PHE A 121 0.96 -19.35 3.00
CA PHE A 121 -0.44 -19.61 2.63
C PHE A 121 -0.90 -21.05 2.90
N LYS A 122 -0.06 -22.03 2.53
CA LYS A 122 -0.34 -23.47 2.75
C LYS A 122 -0.59 -23.81 4.21
N SER A 123 0.18 -23.23 5.12
CA SER A 123 0.07 -23.48 6.56
C SER A 123 -1.09 -22.70 7.21
N LEU A 124 -1.51 -21.59 6.60
CA LEU A 124 -2.59 -20.75 7.08
C LEU A 124 -3.98 -21.22 6.60
N GLY A 125 -4.04 -22.33 5.87
CA GLY A 125 -5.29 -22.85 5.30
C GLY A 125 -5.81 -22.03 4.12
N GLU A 126 -5.02 -21.08 3.63
CA GLU A 126 -5.36 -20.33 2.42
C GLU A 126 -4.89 -21.13 1.20
N CYS A 127 -5.84 -21.61 0.40
CA CYS A 127 -5.53 -22.20 -0.90
C CYS A 127 -5.24 -21.06 -1.88
N PHE A 128 -4.01 -20.54 -1.88
CA PHE A 128 -3.53 -19.71 -2.98
C PHE A 128 -3.43 -20.63 -4.20
N SER A 129 -4.46 -20.65 -5.04
CA SER A 129 -4.28 -21.09 -6.41
C SER A 129 -3.54 -19.95 -7.11
N PRO A 130 -2.23 -20.07 -7.41
CA PRO A 130 -1.63 -19.14 -8.34
C PRO A 130 -2.44 -19.36 -9.62
N PHE A 131 -3.14 -18.33 -10.10
CA PHE A 131 -3.79 -18.41 -11.39
C PHE A 131 -2.75 -18.95 -12.38
N ILE A 132 -3.06 -20.15 -12.89
CA ILE A 132 -2.20 -20.98 -13.71
C ILE A 132 -1.73 -20.13 -14.89
N HIS A 133 -0.45 -19.77 -14.87
CA HIS A 133 0.30 -19.36 -16.05
C HIS A 133 1.49 -20.29 -16.21
N ASN A 134 1.22 -21.60 -16.25
CA ASN A 134 2.14 -22.64 -16.76
C ASN A 134 1.42 -23.98 -17.04
N ASP A 135 0.29 -23.94 -17.77
CA ASP A 135 -0.24 -25.12 -18.48
C ASP A 135 -1.02 -24.66 -19.74
N VAL A 136 -0.28 -24.20 -20.76
CA VAL A 136 -0.56 -24.34 -22.21
C VAL A 136 0.77 -24.43 -22.93
#